data_AF-A0A841H0I4-F1
#
_entry.id   AF-A0A841H0I4-F1
#
_cell.length_a   1.000
_cell.length_b   1.000
_cell.length_c   1.000
_cell.angle_alpha   90.00
_cell.angle_beta   90.00
_cell.angle_gamma   90.00
#
_symmetry.space_group_name_H-M   'P 1'
#
loop_
_entity.id
_entity.type
_entity.pdbx_description
1 polymer ?
#
loop_
_entity_poly.entity_id
_entity_poly.type
_entity_poly.pdbx_seq_one_letter_code
_entity_poly.pdbx_strand_id
1 'polypeptide(L)'
;MKRTLLFVAVSLTAAGCSDSRVVVRANLAEGGEPVADMPVYLLPYDRVALMDSLEKASDTTEPTIPAELLQQLQRLNAAPPASGDSVARMAALQKRQIQARIDSIRGRRRAWRDEVFAPFDSLAKNKGAELGVPAVADTTDKTGRAAVPAEAGTYWVYASYVLPGSTLEWNIRVKMPEDQDSIVVPLSRANAKERPFY
;
A
#
# COMPACT_ATOMS: atom_id res chain seq x y z
N MET A 1 -33.34 -12.03 -51.58
CA MET A 1 -32.70 -10.68 -51.61
C MET A 1 -31.32 -10.80 -50.97
N LYS A 2 -30.26 -10.76 -51.79
CA LYS A 2 -28.85 -10.88 -51.35
C LYS A 2 -28.37 -9.52 -50.88
N ARG A 3 -27.93 -9.39 -49.63
CA ARG A 3 -27.25 -8.20 -49.11
C ARG A 3 -25.78 -8.53 -48.90
N THR A 4 -24.96 -8.09 -49.85
CA THR A 4 -23.50 -8.13 -49.81
C THR A 4 -23.04 -7.02 -48.85
N LEU A 5 -22.42 -7.39 -47.73
CA LEU A 5 -21.75 -6.47 -46.82
C LEU A 5 -20.25 -6.48 -47.14
N LEU A 6 -19.74 -5.31 -47.55
CA LEU A 6 -18.32 -5.03 -47.71
C LEU A 6 -17.61 -5.18 -46.35
N PHE A 7 -16.61 -6.05 -46.27
CA PHE A 7 -15.62 -6.05 -45.21
C PHE A 7 -14.57 -4.97 -45.52
N VAL A 8 -14.62 -3.86 -44.78
CA VAL A 8 -13.50 -2.92 -44.71
C VAL A 8 -12.45 -3.56 -43.80
N ALA A 9 -11.33 -3.96 -44.39
CA ALA A 9 -10.15 -4.37 -43.67
C ALA A 9 -9.55 -3.14 -42.97
N VAL A 10 -9.80 -3.01 -41.67
CA VAL A 10 -9.08 -2.09 -40.81
C VAL A 10 -7.76 -2.76 -40.47
N SER A 11 -6.68 -2.29 -41.10
CA SER A 11 -5.32 -2.69 -40.77
C SER A 11 -5.01 -2.25 -39.34
N LEU A 12 -4.91 -3.21 -38.42
CA LEU A 12 -4.34 -3.00 -37.10
C LEU A 12 -2.87 -2.59 -37.28
N THR A 13 -2.55 -1.34 -36.95
CA THR A 13 -1.19 -0.90 -36.68
C THR A 13 -0.63 -1.75 -35.54
N ALA A 14 0.55 -2.34 -35.76
CA ALA A 14 1.26 -3.15 -34.79
C ALA A 14 1.48 -2.34 -33.50
N ALA A 15 0.80 -2.73 -32.42
CA ALA A 15 1.29 -2.47 -31.08
C ALA A 15 2.56 -3.31 -30.95
N GLY A 16 3.73 -2.67 -30.98
CA GLY A 16 4.96 -3.35 -30.61
C GLY A 16 4.79 -3.85 -29.19
N CYS A 17 4.76 -5.17 -29.00
CA CYS A 17 4.93 -5.74 -27.67
C CYS A 17 6.33 -5.34 -27.22
N SER A 18 6.44 -4.28 -26.41
CA SER A 18 7.71 -3.99 -25.76
C SER A 18 7.97 -5.11 -24.77
N ASP A 19 9.11 -5.78 -24.90
CA ASP A 19 9.58 -6.79 -23.94
C ASP A 19 10.13 -6.13 -22.65
N SER A 20 10.03 -4.81 -22.55
CA SER A 20 10.50 -4.00 -21.43
C SER A 20 9.76 -4.32 -20.13
N ARG A 21 10.51 -4.51 -19.03
CA ARG A 21 9.96 -4.89 -17.71
C ARG A 21 10.54 -4.10 -16.56
N VAL A 22 9.68 -3.71 -15.62
CA VAL A 22 10.11 -3.31 -14.28
C VAL A 22 10.27 -4.58 -13.45
N VAL A 23 11.51 -4.89 -13.08
CA VAL A 23 11.85 -6.05 -12.25
C VAL A 23 11.97 -5.60 -10.80
N VAL A 24 11.12 -6.13 -9.94
CA VAL A 24 11.16 -5.88 -8.51
C VAL A 24 11.94 -7.00 -7.82
N ARG A 25 12.78 -6.64 -6.84
CA ARG A 25 13.48 -7.58 -5.96
C ARG A 25 13.22 -7.23 -4.51
N ALA A 26 12.49 -8.07 -3.80
CA ALA A 26 12.09 -7.86 -2.42
C ALA A 26 12.96 -8.67 -1.46
N ASN A 27 13.81 -7.96 -0.71
CA ASN A 27 14.65 -8.50 0.37
C ASN A 27 14.67 -7.49 1.51
N LEU A 28 14.11 -7.84 2.67
CA LEU A 28 13.95 -6.86 3.77
C LEU A 28 15.29 -6.46 4.41
N ALA A 29 16.27 -7.36 4.40
CA ALA A 29 17.63 -7.14 4.87
C ALA A 29 18.64 -7.58 3.80
N GLU A 30 19.81 -6.97 3.79
CA GLU A 30 20.90 -7.37 2.90
C GLU A 30 21.34 -8.80 3.23
N GLY A 31 21.36 -9.69 2.22
CA GLY A 31 21.61 -11.11 2.42
C GLY A 31 20.52 -11.87 3.19
N GLY A 32 19.39 -11.21 3.50
CA GLY A 32 18.25 -11.84 4.16
C GLY A 32 17.43 -12.73 3.23
N GLU A 33 16.41 -13.40 3.79
CA GLU A 33 15.50 -14.21 3.00
C GLU A 33 14.66 -13.34 2.05
N PRO A 34 14.48 -13.78 0.79
CA PRO A 34 13.59 -13.11 -0.14
C PRO A 34 12.13 -13.15 0.30
N VAL A 35 11.41 -12.07 0.01
CA VAL A 35 9.98 -11.95 0.35
C VAL A 35 9.14 -12.50 -0.79
N ALA A 36 8.61 -13.70 -0.61
CA ALA A 36 7.67 -14.31 -1.54
C ALA A 36 6.22 -13.83 -1.32
N ASP A 37 5.37 -14.08 -2.32
CA ASP A 37 3.93 -13.85 -2.29
C ASP A 37 3.51 -12.41 -1.94
N MET A 38 4.38 -11.44 -2.24
CA MET A 38 4.12 -10.01 -2.02
C MET A 38 3.57 -9.38 -3.30
N PRO A 39 2.34 -8.82 -3.28
CA PRO A 39 1.79 -8.11 -4.42
C PRO A 39 2.60 -6.85 -4.74
N VAL A 40 2.87 -6.67 -6.03
CA VAL A 40 3.58 -5.53 -6.60
C VAL A 40 2.70 -4.89 -7.65
N TYR A 41 2.51 -3.59 -7.55
CA TYR A 41 1.73 -2.79 -8.49
C TYR A 41 2.64 -1.81 -9.19
N LEU A 42 2.56 -1.77 -10.51
CA LEU A 42 3.13 -0.72 -11.32
C LEU A 42 2.02 0.24 -11.71
N LEU A 43 2.09 1.45 -11.17
CA LEU A 43 1.05 2.46 -11.30
C LEU A 43 1.55 3.58 -12.22
N PRO A 44 0.72 4.09 -13.15
CA PRO A 44 1.07 5.23 -13.99
C PRO A 44 0.98 6.57 -13.23
N TYR A 45 0.54 6.55 -11.97
CA TYR A 45 0.37 7.71 -11.11
C TYR A 45 0.94 7.46 -9.72
N ASP A 46 1.24 8.55 -9.00
CA ASP A 46 1.67 8.49 -7.61
C ASP A 46 0.47 8.23 -6.68
N ARG A 47 0.33 6.98 -6.20
CA ARG A 47 -0.75 6.58 -5.29
C ARG A 47 -0.72 7.37 -3.99
N VAL A 48 0.48 7.59 -3.43
CA VAL A 48 0.62 8.29 -2.15
C VAL A 48 0.25 9.75 -2.31
N ALA A 49 0.70 10.42 -3.37
CA ALA A 49 0.31 11.81 -3.61
C ALA A 49 -1.20 11.96 -3.85
N LEU A 50 -1.83 10.99 -4.52
CA LEU A 50 -3.29 10.98 -4.68
C LEU A 50 -4.02 10.84 -3.35
N MET A 51 -3.56 9.95 -2.47
CA MET A 51 -4.11 9.80 -1.11
C MET A 51 -3.87 11.07 -0.28
N ASP A 52 -2.67 11.64 -0.30
CA ASP A 52 -2.34 12.89 0.41
C ASP A 52 -3.22 14.05 -0.05
N SER A 53 -3.56 14.10 -1.34
CA SER A 53 -4.50 15.09 -1.88
C SER A 53 -5.93 14.90 -1.36
N LEU A 54 -6.38 13.67 -1.16
CA LEU A 54 -7.70 13.37 -0.57
C LEU A 54 -7.74 13.74 0.90
N GLU A 55 -6.69 13.41 1.65
CA GLU A 55 -6.56 13.83 3.06
C GLU A 55 -6.58 15.36 3.19
N LYS A 56 -5.82 16.06 2.34
CA LYS A 56 -5.76 17.53 2.34
C LYS A 56 -7.09 18.19 1.96
N ALA A 57 -7.91 17.53 1.14
CA ALA A 57 -9.23 18.01 0.75
C ALA A 57 -10.31 17.70 1.80
N SER A 58 -10.01 16.88 2.80
CA SER A 58 -10.95 16.56 3.87
C SER A 58 -11.08 17.71 4.87
N ASP A 59 -12.32 18.05 5.22
CA ASP A 59 -12.63 19.00 6.30
C ASP A 59 -12.45 18.39 7.71
N THR A 60 -12.18 17.08 7.79
CA THR A 60 -12.02 16.34 9.03
C THR A 60 -10.60 15.78 9.15
N THR A 61 -10.04 15.87 10.36
CA THR A 61 -8.69 15.35 10.67
C THR A 61 -8.75 13.87 11.06
N GLU A 62 -7.72 13.12 10.67
CA GLU A 62 -7.55 11.73 11.09
C GLU A 62 -7.56 11.61 12.63
N PRO A 63 -8.45 10.78 13.21
CA PRO A 63 -8.42 10.51 14.65
C PRO A 63 -7.12 9.79 15.05
N THR A 64 -6.33 10.44 15.91
CA THR A 64 -5.08 9.88 16.44
C THR A 64 -5.27 9.28 17.84
N ILE A 65 -4.52 8.22 18.14
CA ILE A 65 -4.46 7.67 19.49
C ILE A 65 -3.48 8.53 20.31
N PRO A 66 -3.92 9.18 21.41
CA PRO A 66 -3.02 9.98 22.24
C PRO A 66 -1.88 9.12 22.82
N ALA A 67 -0.65 9.63 22.76
CA ALA A 67 0.53 8.93 23.24
C ALA A 67 0.42 8.59 24.73
N GLU A 68 -0.22 9.45 25.51
CA GLU A 68 -0.45 9.27 26.95
C GLU A 68 -1.29 8.02 27.23
N LEU A 69 -2.27 7.73 26.36
CA LEU A 69 -3.13 6.57 26.51
C LEU A 69 -2.35 5.26 26.27
N LEU A 70 -1.45 5.27 25.28
CA LEU A 70 -0.52 4.16 25.02
C LEU A 70 0.45 3.95 26.18
N GLN A 71 1.03 5.03 26.71
CA GLN A 71 1.93 4.97 27.86
C GLN A 71 1.23 4.46 29.11
N GLN A 72 -0.02 4.87 29.36
CA GLN A 72 -0.81 4.34 30.48
C GLN A 72 -1.05 2.83 30.35
N LEU A 73 -1.39 2.35 29.15
CA LEU A 73 -1.55 0.92 28.89
C LEU A 73 -0.24 0.16 29.11
N GLN A 74 0.88 0.69 28.63
CA GLN A 74 2.21 0.10 28.81
C GLN A 74 2.58 -0.02 30.29
N ARG A 75 2.33 1.03 31.09
CA ARG A 75 2.58 1.01 32.55
C ARG A 75 1.76 -0.07 33.25
N LEU A 76 0.49 -0.22 32.89
CA LEU A 76 -0.36 -1.30 33.46
C LEU A 76 0.10 -2.69 33.06
N ASN A 77 0.64 -2.86 31.85
CA ASN A 77 1.18 -4.15 31.39
C ASN A 77 2.53 -4.50 32.01
N ALA A 78 3.34 -3.49 32.36
CA ALA A 78 4.65 -3.68 32.98
C ALA A 78 4.59 -3.78 34.52
N ALA A 79 3.45 -3.46 35.13
CA ALA A 79 3.29 -3.52 36.57
C ALA A 79 3.44 -4.96 37.10
N PRO A 80 4.10 -5.15 38.26
CA PRO A 80 4.17 -6.46 38.89
C PRO A 80 2.76 -6.97 39.25
N PRO A 81 2.59 -8.29 39.46
CA PRO A 81 1.33 -8.86 39.91
C PRO A 81 0.81 -8.12 41.14
N ALA A 82 -0.44 -7.72 41.12
CA ALA A 82 -1.05 -7.00 42.22
C ALA A 82 -1.13 -7.88 43.47
N SER A 83 -0.67 -7.36 44.61
CA SER A 83 -0.83 -8.03 45.91
C SER A 83 -2.26 -7.90 46.40
N GLY A 84 -3.08 -8.92 46.12
CA GLY A 84 -4.45 -9.04 46.60
C GLY A 84 -5.52 -8.82 45.52
N ASP A 85 -6.65 -9.51 45.70
CA ASP A 85 -7.73 -9.61 44.72
C ASP A 85 -8.35 -8.26 44.32
N SER A 86 -8.53 -7.33 45.27
CA SER A 86 -9.16 -6.04 45.00
C SER A 86 -8.30 -5.18 44.07
N VAL A 87 -6.98 -5.14 44.31
CA VAL A 87 -6.03 -4.40 43.48
C VAL A 87 -5.92 -5.02 42.08
N ALA A 88 -5.89 -6.35 41.99
CA ALA A 88 -5.90 -7.07 40.72
C ALA A 88 -7.16 -6.76 39.89
N ARG A 89 -8.34 -6.76 40.53
CA ARG A 89 -9.61 -6.41 39.88
C ARG A 89 -9.60 -4.96 39.38
N MET A 90 -9.12 -4.01 40.19
CA MET A 90 -9.05 -2.61 39.80
C MET A 90 -8.10 -2.38 38.61
N ALA A 91 -6.91 -3.00 38.63
CA ALA A 91 -5.96 -2.92 37.51
C ALA A 91 -6.57 -3.51 36.22
N ALA A 92 -7.28 -4.64 36.31
CA ALA A 92 -7.97 -5.24 35.17
C ALA A 92 -9.09 -4.33 34.62
N LEU A 93 -9.88 -3.69 35.49
CA LEU A 93 -10.91 -2.73 35.08
C LEU A 93 -10.31 -1.50 34.38
N GLN A 94 -9.25 -0.93 34.94
CA GLN A 94 -8.55 0.21 34.34
C GLN A 94 -7.99 -0.14 32.96
N LYS A 95 -7.36 -1.32 32.83
CA LYS A 95 -6.86 -1.82 31.54
C LYS A 95 -7.99 -1.95 30.50
N ARG A 96 -9.14 -2.52 30.89
CA ARG A 96 -10.31 -2.64 30.00
C ARG A 96 -10.84 -1.27 29.55
N GLN A 97 -10.91 -0.29 30.45
CA GLN A 97 -11.35 1.06 30.12
C GLN A 97 -10.41 1.75 29.12
N ILE A 98 -9.10 1.65 29.32
CA ILE A 98 -8.11 2.19 28.39
C ILE A 98 -8.21 1.51 27.02
N GLN A 99 -8.30 0.17 27.01
CA GLN A 99 -8.45 -0.60 25.78
C GLN A 99 -9.71 -0.20 25.00
N ALA A 100 -10.85 -0.06 25.69
CA ALA A 100 -12.10 0.38 25.06
C ALA A 100 -11.99 1.78 24.44
N ARG A 101 -11.26 2.71 25.08
CA ARG A 101 -11.00 4.04 24.52
C ARG A 101 -10.13 3.97 23.27
N ILE A 102 -9.06 3.17 23.29
CA ILE A 102 -8.21 2.92 22.12
C ILE A 102 -9.04 2.35 20.97
N ASP A 103 -9.87 1.34 21.25
CA ASP A 103 -10.66 0.67 20.22
C ASP A 103 -11.75 1.59 19.64
N SER A 104 -12.33 2.47 20.45
CA SER A 104 -13.22 3.55 19.99
C SER A 104 -12.52 4.52 19.03
N ILE A 105 -11.28 4.94 19.36
CA ILE A 105 -10.48 5.80 18.47
C ILE A 105 -10.17 5.06 17.17
N ARG A 106 -9.75 3.79 17.23
CA ARG A 106 -9.51 2.96 16.05
C ARG A 106 -10.76 2.83 15.18
N GLY A 107 -11.93 2.68 15.79
CA GLY A 107 -13.22 2.66 15.09
C GLY A 107 -13.49 3.95 14.34
N ARG A 108 -13.34 5.10 15.00
CA ARG A 108 -13.50 6.42 14.36
C ARG A 108 -12.47 6.65 13.25
N ARG A 109 -11.22 6.23 13.47
CA ARG A 109 -10.16 6.32 12.45
C ARG A 109 -10.48 5.51 11.20
N ARG A 110 -11.02 4.29 11.36
CA ARG A 110 -11.50 3.49 10.22
C ARG A 110 -12.64 4.17 9.48
N ALA A 111 -13.66 4.64 10.20
CA ALA A 111 -14.79 5.34 9.59
C ALA A 111 -14.34 6.60 8.82
N TRP A 112 -13.43 7.39 9.42
CA TRP A 112 -12.82 8.53 8.75
C TRP A 112 -12.08 8.14 7.47
N ARG A 113 -11.27 7.09 7.50
CA ARG A 113 -10.56 6.60 6.29
C ARG A 113 -11.53 6.15 5.21
N ASP A 114 -12.58 5.42 5.58
CA ASP A 114 -13.56 4.91 4.63
C ASP A 114 -14.28 6.07 3.94
N GLU A 115 -14.56 7.16 4.66
CA GLU A 115 -15.14 8.39 4.10
C GLU A 115 -14.14 9.16 3.21
N VAL A 116 -12.97 9.51 3.74
CA VAL A 116 -11.97 10.35 3.04
C VAL A 116 -11.44 9.67 1.78
N PHE A 117 -11.28 8.34 1.82
CA PHE A 117 -10.76 7.58 0.68
C PHE A 117 -11.84 6.91 -0.17
N ALA A 118 -13.13 7.10 0.12
CA ALA A 118 -14.21 6.61 -0.75
C ALA A 118 -14.03 6.98 -2.23
N PRO A 119 -13.55 8.19 -2.59
CA PRO A 119 -13.35 8.56 -3.99
C PRO A 119 -12.13 7.91 -4.66
N PHE A 120 -11.23 7.28 -3.88
CA PHE A 120 -9.91 6.86 -4.35
C PHE A 120 -9.99 5.97 -5.58
N ASP A 121 -10.79 4.90 -5.55
CA ASP A 121 -10.84 3.92 -6.64
C ASP A 121 -11.30 4.55 -7.97
N SER A 122 -12.27 5.47 -7.90
CA SER A 122 -12.75 6.20 -9.07
C SER A 122 -11.68 7.13 -9.63
N LEU A 123 -10.97 7.87 -8.77
CA LEU A 123 -9.89 8.75 -9.19
C LEU A 123 -8.70 7.99 -9.76
N ALA A 124 -8.30 6.90 -9.11
CA ALA A 124 -7.24 6.00 -9.57
C ALA A 124 -7.55 5.44 -10.96
N LYS A 125 -8.77 4.97 -11.19
CA LYS A 125 -9.23 4.48 -12.49
C LYS A 125 -9.21 5.58 -13.55
N ASN A 126 -9.73 6.76 -13.23
CA ASN A 126 -9.74 7.90 -14.15
C ASN A 126 -8.32 8.35 -14.52
N LYS A 127 -7.40 8.33 -13.55
CA LYS A 127 -6.00 8.71 -13.79
C LYS A 127 -5.28 7.70 -14.69
N GLY A 128 -5.53 6.40 -14.50
CA GLY A 128 -5.02 5.38 -15.42
C GLY A 128 -5.57 5.56 -16.84
N ALA A 129 -6.87 5.85 -16.98
CA ALA A 129 -7.49 6.10 -18.28
C ALA A 129 -6.96 7.37 -18.97
N GLU A 130 -6.77 8.47 -18.23
CA GLU A 130 -6.21 9.74 -18.73
C GLU A 130 -4.80 9.55 -19.29
N LEU A 131 -3.99 8.72 -18.63
CA LEU A 131 -2.61 8.45 -19.03
C LEU A 131 -2.51 7.39 -20.13
N GLY A 132 -3.62 6.74 -20.50
CA GLY A 132 -3.64 5.70 -21.54
C GLY A 132 -2.92 4.41 -21.17
N VAL A 133 -2.43 4.28 -19.93
CA VAL A 133 -1.65 3.13 -19.46
C VAL A 133 -2.36 2.50 -18.26
N PRO A 134 -2.72 1.20 -18.32
CA PRO A 134 -3.36 0.54 -17.19
C PRO A 134 -2.38 0.34 -16.02
N ALA A 135 -2.92 0.30 -14.80
CA ALA A 135 -2.18 -0.26 -13.68
C ALA A 135 -1.98 -1.76 -13.91
N VAL A 136 -0.75 -2.24 -13.74
CA VAL A 136 -0.40 -3.66 -13.91
C VAL A 136 0.08 -4.19 -12.56
N ALA A 137 -0.29 -5.42 -12.23
CA ALA A 137 0.12 -6.07 -10.99
C ALA A 137 0.80 -7.41 -11.28
N ASP A 138 1.72 -7.77 -10.40
CA ASP A 138 2.36 -9.09 -10.34
C ASP A 138 2.61 -9.43 -8.86
N THR A 139 3.09 -10.63 -8.57
CA THR A 139 3.38 -11.08 -7.20
C THR A 139 4.78 -11.66 -7.13
N THR A 140 5.53 -11.35 -6.07
CA THR A 140 6.89 -11.88 -5.95
C THR A 140 6.89 -13.40 -5.82
N ASP A 141 7.79 -14.04 -6.56
CA ASP A 141 8.01 -15.48 -6.47
C ASP A 141 8.84 -15.87 -5.21
N LYS A 142 9.18 -17.15 -5.09
CA LYS A 142 10.01 -17.70 -4.00
C LYS A 142 11.41 -17.09 -3.90
N THR A 143 11.87 -16.39 -4.94
CA THR A 143 13.15 -15.67 -4.97
C THR A 143 12.98 -14.19 -4.66
N GLY A 144 11.78 -13.76 -4.26
CA GLY A 144 11.44 -12.37 -3.99
C GLY A 144 11.37 -11.52 -5.25
N ARG A 145 11.19 -12.12 -6.42
CA ARG A 145 11.22 -11.42 -7.71
C ARG A 145 9.82 -11.31 -8.30
N ALA A 146 9.46 -10.13 -8.77
CA ALA A 146 8.31 -9.90 -9.66
C ALA A 146 8.79 -9.16 -10.91
N ALA A 147 8.14 -9.37 -12.05
CA ALA A 147 8.54 -8.74 -13.31
C ALA A 147 7.30 -8.22 -14.04
N VAL A 148 7.05 -6.92 -13.90
CA VAL A 148 5.86 -6.28 -14.45
C VAL A 148 6.19 -5.71 -15.84
N PRO A 149 5.41 -6.02 -16.89
CA PRO A 149 5.55 -5.38 -18.20
C PRO A 149 5.39 -3.86 -18.10
N ALA A 150 6.22 -3.11 -18.82
CA ALA A 150 6.14 -1.65 -18.83
C ALA A 150 6.71 -1.07 -20.12
N GLU A 151 5.90 -0.26 -20.81
CA GLU A 151 6.39 0.57 -21.92
C GLU A 151 7.25 1.72 -21.39
N ALA A 152 7.96 2.41 -22.28
CA ALA A 152 8.70 3.62 -21.93
C ALA A 152 7.78 4.66 -21.27
N GLY A 153 8.20 5.22 -20.15
CA GLY A 153 7.33 6.09 -19.37
C GLY A 153 7.77 6.30 -17.92
N THR A 154 6.97 7.03 -17.16
CA THR A 154 7.15 7.21 -15.71
C THR A 154 6.08 6.42 -14.97
N TYR A 155 6.51 5.65 -13.98
CA TYR A 155 5.64 4.84 -13.16
C TYR A 155 6.01 4.95 -11.68
N TRP A 156 5.14 4.42 -10.83
CA TRP A 156 5.39 4.19 -9.42
C TRP A 156 5.26 2.71 -9.10
N VAL A 157 6.31 2.13 -8.54
CA VAL A 157 6.26 0.80 -7.95
C VAL A 157 5.67 0.94 -6.55
N TYR A 158 4.47 0.38 -6.38
CA TYR A 158 3.78 0.31 -5.11
C TYR A 158 3.72 -1.13 -4.61
N ALA A 159 4.09 -1.33 -3.34
CA ALA A 159 3.97 -2.60 -2.65
C ALA A 159 3.81 -2.35 -1.14
N SER A 160 3.24 -3.32 -0.42
CA SER A 160 3.18 -3.28 1.03
C SER A 160 3.43 -4.65 1.65
N TYR A 161 4.02 -4.66 2.84
CA TYR A 161 4.34 -5.88 3.59
C TYR A 161 4.01 -5.71 5.07
N VAL A 162 3.21 -6.64 5.61
CA VAL A 162 2.73 -6.59 6.99
C VAL A 162 3.72 -7.28 7.93
N LEU A 163 4.17 -6.55 8.95
CA LEU A 163 4.95 -7.05 10.09
C LEU A 163 4.04 -7.20 11.33
N PRO A 164 4.49 -7.87 12.40
CA PRO A 164 3.68 -8.04 13.61
C PRO A 164 3.18 -6.76 14.30
N GLY A 165 3.76 -5.59 14.03
CA GLY A 165 3.36 -4.31 14.65
C GLY A 165 3.29 -3.11 13.71
N SER A 166 3.59 -3.31 12.43
CA SER A 166 3.70 -2.23 11.44
C SER A 166 3.50 -2.78 10.02
N THR A 167 3.33 -1.88 9.07
CA THR A 167 3.39 -2.18 7.64
C THR A 167 4.56 -1.44 7.03
N LEU A 168 5.34 -2.13 6.19
CA LEU A 168 6.30 -1.51 5.29
C LEU A 168 5.57 -1.14 3.99
N GLU A 169 5.69 0.11 3.55
CA GLU A 169 5.10 0.60 2.31
C GLU A 169 6.18 1.15 1.40
N TRP A 170 6.14 0.77 0.12
CA TRP A 170 6.98 1.34 -0.93
C TRP A 170 6.11 2.09 -1.93
N ASN A 171 6.59 3.26 -2.36
CA ASN A 171 6.02 4.06 -3.43
C ASN A 171 7.17 4.72 -4.19
N ILE A 172 7.83 3.94 -5.05
CA ILE A 172 9.10 4.33 -5.67
C ILE A 172 8.83 4.76 -7.10
N ARG A 173 9.14 6.02 -7.42
CA ARG A 173 9.09 6.53 -8.79
C ARG A 173 10.19 5.89 -9.63
N VAL A 174 9.82 5.42 -10.81
CA VAL A 174 10.73 4.82 -11.79
C VAL A 174 10.47 5.40 -13.18
N LYS A 175 11.52 5.46 -14.00
CA LYS A 175 11.43 5.87 -15.40
C LYS A 175 11.91 4.71 -16.26
N MET A 176 11.01 4.12 -17.04
CA MET A 176 11.35 3.13 -18.06
C MET A 176 11.84 3.88 -19.30
N PRO A 177 13.11 3.71 -19.71
CA PRO A 177 13.62 4.32 -20.93
C PRO A 177 13.19 3.54 -22.18
N GLU A 178 13.31 4.15 -23.35
CA GLU A 178 12.95 3.54 -24.64
C GLU A 178 13.96 2.48 -25.11
N ASP A 179 15.21 2.57 -24.66
CA ASP A 179 16.35 1.78 -25.12
C ASP A 179 16.77 0.67 -24.13
N GLN A 180 15.95 0.41 -23.10
CA GLN A 180 16.27 -0.58 -22.07
C GLN A 180 15.15 -1.61 -21.88
N ASP A 181 15.55 -2.88 -21.87
CA ASP A 181 14.61 -4.01 -21.71
C ASP A 181 14.19 -4.22 -20.25
N SER A 182 14.95 -3.71 -19.28
CA SER A 182 14.52 -3.78 -17.89
C SER A 182 15.18 -2.78 -16.97
N ILE A 183 14.45 -2.41 -15.93
CA ILE A 183 14.97 -1.70 -14.76
C ILE A 183 14.77 -2.56 -13.52
N VAL A 184 15.74 -2.57 -12.61
CA VAL A 184 15.65 -3.31 -11.36
C VAL A 184 15.36 -2.36 -10.21
N VAL A 185 14.32 -2.66 -9.44
CA VAL A 185 13.87 -1.87 -8.28
C VAL A 185 14.00 -2.73 -7.03
N PRO A 186 15.01 -2.47 -6.18
CA PRO A 186 15.14 -3.17 -4.91
C PRO A 186 14.10 -2.65 -3.91
N LEU A 187 13.37 -3.55 -3.27
CA LEU A 187 12.51 -3.26 -2.12
C LEU A 187 13.15 -3.86 -0.87
N SER A 188 13.46 -2.98 0.08
CA SER A 188 14.12 -3.32 1.33
C SER A 188 13.51 -2.51 2.46
N ARG A 189 13.78 -2.88 3.72
CA ARG A 189 13.33 -2.07 4.85
C ARG A 189 13.94 -0.66 4.82
N ALA A 190 15.16 -0.53 4.31
CA ALA A 190 15.89 0.74 4.27
C ALA A 190 15.24 1.80 3.37
N ASN A 191 14.50 1.38 2.34
CA ASN A 191 13.78 2.28 1.43
C ASN A 191 12.25 2.17 1.55
N ALA A 192 11.76 1.52 2.60
CA ALA A 192 10.35 1.47 2.94
C ALA A 192 9.96 2.62 3.88
N LYS A 193 8.71 3.06 3.79
CA LYS A 193 8.08 3.83 4.84
C LYS A 193 7.41 2.85 5.82
N GLU A 194 7.86 2.85 7.07
CA GLU A 194 7.25 2.03 8.12
C GLU A 194 6.06 2.76 8.75
N ARG A 195 4.91 2.10 8.79
CA ARG A 195 3.66 2.61 9.36
C ARG A 195 3.22 1.73 10.53
N PRO A 196 3.27 2.18 11.79
CA PRO A 196 2.77 1.40 12.91
C PRO A 196 1.25 1.22 12.83
N PHE A 197 0.73 0.14 13.41
CA PHE A 197 -0.73 -0.08 13.53
C PHE A 197 -1.42 0.79 14.59
N TYR A 198 -0.66 1.57 15.36
CA TYR A 198 -1.13 2.38 16.47
C TYR A 198 -0.95 3.88 16.19
#